data_AF-A0A7Y9FQM1-F1
#
_entry.id   AF-A0A7Y9FQM1-F1
#
_cell.length_a   1.000
_cell.length_b   1.000
_cell.length_c   1.000
_cell.angle_alpha   90.00
_cell.angle_beta   90.00
_cell.angle_gamma   90.00
#
_symmetry.space_group_name_H-M   'P 1'
#
loop_
_entity.id
_entity.type
_entity.pdbx_description
1 polymer ?
#
loop_
_entity_poly.entity_id
_entity_poly.type
_entity_poly.pdbx_seq_one_letter_code
_entity_poly.pdbx_strand_id
1 'polypeptide(L)' 'MDDDFDFGPPGPVVVLDRAADTWAVFFDPPMPDGERRVTFADKNTAWGEAMTRCAEHRFGFRDDANPATGNRNAALK' A
#
# COMPACT_ATOMS: atom_id res chain seq x y z
N MET A 1 -22.57 -4.08 -17.63
CA MET A 1 -21.50 -3.21 -17.10
C MET A 1 -21.95 -2.89 -15.71
N ASP A 2 -21.59 -3.75 -14.78
CA ASP A 2 -21.94 -3.63 -13.37
C ASP A 2 -20.68 -4.03 -12.61
N ASP A 3 -19.62 -3.25 -12.84
CA ASP A 3 -18.46 -3.18 -11.97
C ASP A 3 -18.79 -2.13 -10.91
N ASP A 4 -19.87 -2.36 -10.17
CA ASP A 4 -20.06 -1.75 -8.86
C ASP A 4 -19.12 -2.52 -7.92
N PHE A 5 -17.83 -2.30 -8.14
CA PHE A 5 -16.77 -2.75 -7.26
C PHE A 5 -16.92 -1.85 -6.03
N ASP A 6 -17.78 -2.29 -5.12
CA ASP A 6 -17.91 -1.72 -3.78
C ASP A 6 -16.51 -1.83 -3.16
N PHE A 7 -15.72 -0.77 -3.34
CA PHE A 7 -14.63 -0.44 -2.45
C PHE A 7 -15.31 -0.29 -1.11
N GLY A 8 -15.41 -1.41 -0.39
CA GLY A 8 -15.87 -1.43 0.98
C GLY A 8 -15.24 -0.25 1.73
N PRO A 9 -15.96 0.30 2.73
CA PRO A 9 -15.73 1.63 3.30
C PRO A 9 -14.24 1.90 3.40
N PRO A 10 -13.71 3.03 2.87
CA PRO A 10 -12.31 3.22 2.50
C PRO A 10 -11.43 2.55 3.54
N GLY A 11 -11.08 1.30 3.22
CA GLY A 11 -10.41 0.45 4.15
C GLY A 11 -9.05 1.07 4.41
N PRO A 12 -8.41 0.76 5.52
CA PRO A 12 -7.05 1.17 5.69
C PRO A 12 -6.19 0.69 4.49
N VAL A 13 -5.50 1.60 3.81
CA VAL A 13 -4.68 1.35 2.62
C VAL A 13 -3.22 1.68 2.90
N VAL A 14 -2.34 0.81 2.41
CA VAL A 14 -0.91 1.03 2.30
C VAL A 14 -0.57 1.44 0.87
N VAL A 15 0.06 2.59 0.69
CA VAL A 15 0.48 3.09 -0.63
C VAL A 15 1.99 3.08 -0.72
N LEU A 16 2.54 2.35 -1.69
CA LEU A 16 3.96 2.42 -2.05
C LEU A 16 4.14 3.45 -3.16
N ASP A 17 4.87 4.52 -2.87
CA ASP A 17 5.19 5.62 -3.77
C ASP A 17 6.70 5.75 -3.97
N ARG A 18 7.11 6.27 -5.14
CA ARG A 18 8.52 6.57 -5.43
C ARG A 18 8.76 8.07 -5.31
N ALA A 19 9.46 8.46 -4.24
CA ALA A 19 9.87 9.83 -3.99
C ALA A 19 11.34 10.05 -4.40
N ALA A 20 11.57 10.51 -5.63
CA ALA A 20 12.89 10.76 -6.22
C ALA A 20 13.84 9.54 -6.17
N ASP A 21 14.72 9.50 -5.17
CA ASP A 21 15.72 8.45 -4.92
C ASP A 21 15.32 7.49 -3.78
N THR A 22 14.11 7.66 -3.24
CA THR A 22 13.60 6.87 -2.11
C THR A 22 12.21 6.31 -2.40
N TRP A 23 11.80 5.36 -1.57
CA TRP A 23 10.51 4.70 -1.60
C TRP A 23 9.75 5.07 -0.34
N ALA A 24 8.53 5.56 -0.48
CA ALA A 24 7.67 5.93 0.63
C ALA A 24 6.51 4.94 0.74
N VAL A 25 6.24 4.47 1.95
CA VAL A 25 5.07 3.68 2.31
C VAL A 25 4.15 4.57 3.11
N PHE A 26 2.95 4.85 2.62
CA PHE A 26 1.94 5.63 3.31
C PHE A 26 0.89 4.72 3.92
N PHE A 27 0.40 5.08 5.10
CA PHE A 27 -0.68 4.39 5.81
C PHE A 27 -1.84 5.36 5.98
N ASP A 28 -3.00 5.02 5.41
CA ASP A 28 -4.23 5.76 5.61
C ASP A 28 -5.35 4.80 6.00
N PRO A 29 -5.92 4.85 7.22
CA PRO A 29 -5.63 5.75 8.32
C PRO A 29 -4.22 5.51 8.91
N PRO A 30 -3.72 6.46 9.73
CA PRO A 30 -2.49 6.27 10.49
C PRO A 30 -2.50 4.96 11.27
N MET A 31 -1.30 4.39 11.41
CA MET A 31 -1.04 3.28 12.30
C MET A 31 -1.39 3.64 13.76
N PRO A 32 -1.65 2.66 14.64
CA PRO A 32 -2.07 2.91 16.02
C PRO A 32 -1.03 3.67 16.87
N ASP A 33 0.24 3.69 16.46
CA ASP A 33 1.33 4.48 17.01
C ASP A 33 1.42 5.91 16.43
N GLY A 34 0.56 6.25 15.47
CA GLY A 34 0.50 7.55 14.79
C GLY A 34 1.34 7.62 13.52
N GLU A 35 2.02 6.54 13.13
CA GLU A 35 2.85 6.48 11.93
C GLU A 35 1.97 6.55 10.66
N ARG A 36 2.20 7.56 9.80
CA ARG A 36 1.50 7.74 8.51
C ARG A 36 2.35 7.47 7.29
N ARG A 37 3.67 7.51 7.45
CA ARG A 37 4.61 7.40 6.35
C ARG A 37 5.95 6.90 6.86
N VAL A 38 6.51 5.93 6.14
CA VAL A 38 7.89 5.47 6.31
C VAL A 38 8.62 5.57 4.98
N THR A 39 9.90 5.95 5.00
CA THR A 39 10.72 6.08 3.80
C THR A 39 11.90 5.13 3.84
N PHE A 40 12.19 4.52 2.70
CA PHE A 40 13.27 3.55 2.51
C PHE A 40 14.13 3.95 1.32
N ALA A 41 15.42 3.60 1.36
CA ALA A 41 16.31 3.77 0.21
C ALA A 41 16.06 2.70 -0.88
N ASP A 42 15.61 1.51 -0.48
CA ASP A 42 15.43 0.37 -1.37
C ASP A 42 13.96 -0.02 -1.56
N LYS A 43 13.61 -0.40 -2.79
CA LYS A 43 12.25 -0.80 -3.17
C LYS A 43 11.80 -2.07 -2.45
N ASN A 44 12.66 -3.08 -2.40
CA ASN A 44 12.30 -4.38 -1.83
C ASN A 44 12.08 -4.26 -0.33
N THR A 45 12.88 -3.43 0.36
CA THR A 45 12.64 -3.12 1.77
C THR A 45 11.31 -2.41 1.98
N ALA A 46 11.01 -1.38 1.19
CA ALA A 46 9.74 -0.67 1.26
C ALA A 46 8.53 -1.56 0.99
N TRP A 47 8.63 -2.42 -0.03
CA TRP A 47 7.59 -3.36 -0.40
C TRP A 47 7.40 -4.43 0.69
N GLY A 48 8.49 -4.95 1.25
CA GLY A 48 8.45 -5.91 2.36
C GLY A 48 7.77 -5.34 3.61
N GLU A 49 8.09 -4.09 3.97
CA GLU A 49 7.41 -3.41 5.08
C GLU A 49 5.93 -3.21 4.77
N ALA A 50 5.60 -2.68 3.59
CA ALA A 50 4.22 -2.44 3.19
C ALA A 50 3.37 -3.71 3.25
N MET A 51 3.88 -4.83 2.73
CA MET A 51 3.20 -6.12 2.77
C MET A 51 3.06 -6.68 4.18
N THR A 52 4.08 -6.49 5.04
CA THR A 52 4.02 -6.90 6.45
C THR A 52 2.92 -6.14 7.18
N ARG A 53 2.90 -4.80 7.07
CA ARG A 53 1.86 -3.97 7.68
C ARG A 53 0.47 -4.22 7.09
N CYS A 54 0.38 -4.48 5.78
CA CYS A 54 -0.86 -4.94 5.14
C CYS A 54 -1.40 -6.22 5.77
N ALA A 55 -0.54 -7.22 5.97
CA ALA A 55 -0.93 -8.50 6.55
C ALA A 55 -1.32 -8.36 8.03
N GLU A 56 -0.53 -7.61 8.81
CA GLU A 56 -0.75 -7.41 10.25
C GLU A 56 -2.06 -6.67 10.53
N HIS A 57 -2.35 -5.63 9.74
CA HIS A 57 -3.51 -4.77 10.00
C HIS A 57 -4.69 -5.02 9.06
N ARG A 58 -4.58 -6.00 8.15
CA ARG A 58 -5.55 -6.29 7.08
C ARG A 58 -5.84 -5.08 6.19
N PHE A 59 -4.79 -4.34 5.86
CA PHE A 59 -4.90 -3.15 5.01
C PHE A 59 -4.89 -3.56 3.53
N GLY A 60 -5.60 -2.79 2.70
CA GLY A 60 -5.43 -2.85 1.25
C GLY A 60 -4.03 -2.40 0.85
N PHE A 61 -3.55 -2.83 -0.32
CA PHE A 61 -2.24 -2.43 -0.84
C PHE A 61 -2.38 -1.75 -2.20
N ARG A 62 -1.67 -0.64 -2.40
CA ARG A 62 -1.57 0.10 -3.65
C ARG A 62 -0.12 0.40 -3.99
N ASP A 63 0.32 -0.01 -5.19
CA ASP A 63 1.65 0.29 -5.73
C ASP A 63 1.53 1.40 -6.78
N ASP A 64 1.63 2.66 -6.34
CA ASP A 64 1.63 3.83 -7.25
C ASP A 64 3.00 4.05 -7.90
N ALA A 65 4.04 3.46 -7.32
CA ALA A 65 5.40 3.54 -7.81
C ALA A 65 5.67 2.68 -9.06
N ASN A 66 4.73 1.83 -9.48
CA ASN A 66 4.82 1.11 -10.73
C ASN A 66 3.52 1.24 -11.55
N PRO A 67 3.49 2.08 -12.60
CA PRO A 67 2.31 2.25 -13.44
C PRO A 67 1.93 0.97 -14.21
N ALA A 68 2.85 0.01 -14.36
CA ALA A 68 2.55 -1.31 -14.94
C ALA A 68 1.95 -2.31 -13.93
N THR A 69 1.91 -1.96 -12.63
CA THR A 69 1.23 -2.72 -11.57
C THR A 69 -0.14 -2.13 -11.21
N GLY A 70 -0.70 -1.25 -12.06
CA GLY A 70 -2.02 -0.64 -11.84
C GLY A 70 -3.01 -1.66 -11.25
N ASN A 71 -3.39 -1.44 -9.99
CA ASN A 71 -4.26 -2.30 -9.19
C ASN A 71 -3.98 -3.81 -9.31
N ARG A 72 -2.78 -4.30 -8.99
CA ARG A 72 -2.62 -5.73 -8.66
C ARG A 72 -3.16 -6.04 -7.26
N ASN A 73 -4.48 -6.05 -7.11
CA ASN A 73 -5.16 -6.98 -6.20
C ASN A 73 -5.06 -8.41 -6.79
N ALA A 74 -3.84 -8.85 -7.10
CA ALA A 74 -3.59 -10.15 -7.68
C ALA A 74 -3.48 -11.18 -6.54
N ALA A 75 -4.64 -11.73 -6.20
CA ALA A 75 -4.82 -13.12 -5.82
C ALA A 75 -3.88 -13.69 -4.74
N LEU A 76 -4.25 -13.52 -3.46
CA LEU A 76 -4.15 -14.67 -2.57
C LEU A 76 -5.46 -15.44 -2.69
N LYS A 77 -5.39 -16.57 -3.42
CA LYS A 77 -6.38 -17.65 -3.39
C LYS A 77 -6.17 -18.52 -2.16
#